data_AF-A0AB35YNF6-F1
#
_entry.id   AF-A0AB35YNF6-F1
#
_cell.length_a   1.000
_cell.length_b   1.000
_cell.length_c   1.000
_cell.angle_alpha   90.00
_cell.angle_beta   90.00
_cell.angle_gamma   90.00
#
_symmetry.space_group_name_H-M   'P 1'
#
loop_
_entity.id
_entity.type
_entity.pdbx_description
1 polymer ?
#
loop_
_entity_poly.entity_id
_entity_poly.type
_entity_poly.pdbx_seq_one_letter_code
_entity_poly.pdbx_strand_id
1 'polypeptide(L)'
;MKVNKFYFIPTLLVLVTLPLYFLHRLIVDSISDSFIFYYSIWSVYTFHFVVTLVILSVLYLVSKIVPNYIGFAFLGFILLKMIAAIVFLIPLIKMEQVSKIPDFVSFFSPYFLYLFLEIVLTLRLLRQSAP
;
A
#
# COMPACT_ATOMS: atom_id res chain seq x y z
N MET A 1 -5.76 -28.97 8.67
CA MET A 1 -5.07 -28.84 7.37
C MET A 1 -4.21 -27.56 7.38
N LYS A 2 -2.89 -27.67 7.64
CA LYS A 2 -1.95 -26.54 7.68
C LYS A 2 -1.64 -26.11 6.23
N VAL A 3 -2.51 -25.31 5.62
CA VAL A 3 -2.20 -24.69 4.32
C VAL A 3 -1.04 -23.71 4.52
N ASN A 4 0.00 -23.85 3.72
CA ASN A 4 1.23 -23.06 3.79
C ASN A 4 0.89 -21.57 3.57
N LYS A 5 0.73 -20.80 4.65
CA LYS A 5 0.04 -19.49 4.70
C LYS A 5 0.74 -18.34 3.94
N PHE A 6 1.89 -18.55 3.31
CA PHE A 6 2.64 -17.50 2.63
C PHE A 6 1.96 -17.05 1.32
N TYR A 7 1.52 -17.98 0.47
CA TYR A 7 0.85 -17.67 -0.81
C TYR A 7 -0.49 -16.93 -0.64
N PHE A 8 -1.07 -16.94 0.57
CA PHE A 8 -2.29 -16.23 0.88
C PHE A 8 -2.12 -14.70 0.80
N ILE A 9 -0.95 -14.17 1.17
CA ILE A 9 -0.68 -12.72 1.19
C ILE A 9 -0.76 -12.11 -0.23
N PRO A 10 0.03 -12.54 -1.22
CA PRO A 10 -0.01 -11.95 -2.56
C PRO A 10 -1.38 -12.17 -3.23
N THR A 11 -2.01 -13.33 -3.01
CA THR A 11 -3.35 -13.61 -3.55
C THR A 11 -4.41 -12.64 -3.01
N LEU A 12 -4.41 -12.40 -1.70
CA LEU A 12 -5.32 -11.44 -1.07
C LEU A 12 -5.06 -10.01 -1.57
N LEU A 13 -3.80 -9.61 -1.70
CA LEU A 13 -3.46 -8.30 -2.24
C LEU A 13 -4.00 -8.13 -3.67
N VAL A 14 -3.76 -9.09 -4.57
CA VAL A 14 -4.29 -9.02 -5.94
C VAL A 14 -5.82 -8.93 -5.95
N LEU A 15 -6.49 -9.73 -5.12
CA LEU A 15 -7.96 -9.75 -5.03
C LEU A 15 -8.55 -8.41 -4.59
N VAL A 16 -7.85 -7.67 -3.72
CA VAL A 16 -8.30 -6.35 -3.25
C VAL A 16 -7.84 -5.23 -4.20
N THR A 17 -6.63 -5.32 -4.73
CA THR A 17 -6.03 -4.32 -5.62
C THR A 17 -6.78 -4.20 -6.94
N LEU A 18 -7.16 -5.33 -7.58
CA LEU A 18 -7.80 -5.30 -8.89
C LEU A 18 -9.13 -4.52 -8.90
N PRO A 19 -10.13 -4.84 -8.04
CA PRO A 19 -11.37 -4.07 -7.99
C PRO A 19 -11.14 -2.59 -7.65
N LEU A 20 -10.25 -2.30 -6.70
CA LEU A 20 -9.95 -0.92 -6.32
C LEU A 20 -9.34 -0.14 -7.48
N TYR A 21 -8.43 -0.75 -8.24
CA TYR A 21 -7.84 -0.13 -9.43
C TYR A 21 -8.91 0.23 -10.47
N PHE A 22 -9.81 -0.71 -10.79
CA PHE A 22 -10.87 -0.45 -11.77
C PHE A 22 -11.85 0.62 -11.29
N LEU A 23 -12.27 0.56 -10.03
CA LEU A 23 -13.17 1.58 -9.45
C LEU A 23 -12.52 2.97 -9.48
N HIS A 24 -11.27 3.08 -9.07
CA HIS A 24 -10.56 4.36 -9.08
C HIS A 24 -10.35 4.87 -10.50
N ARG A 25 -10.07 3.98 -11.46
CA ARG A 25 -10.01 4.34 -12.88
C ARG A 25 -11.32 4.91 -13.42
N LEU A 26 -12.44 4.28 -13.12
CA LEU A 26 -13.76 4.81 -13.51
C LEU A 26 -14.02 6.21 -12.93
N ILE A 27 -13.64 6.43 -11.66
CA ILE A 27 -13.78 7.74 -11.00
C ILE A 27 -12.92 8.80 -11.70
N VAL A 28 -11.64 8.52 -11.92
CA VAL A 28 -10.71 9.46 -12.59
C VAL A 28 -11.15 9.76 -14.02
N ASP A 29 -11.53 8.74 -14.79
CA ASP A 29 -11.99 8.89 -16.17
C ASP A 29 -13.29 9.74 -16.23
N SER A 30 -14.14 9.71 -15.20
CA SER A 30 -15.36 10.54 -15.14
C SER A 30 -15.13 12.02 -14.78
N ILE A 31 -13.97 12.36 -14.23
CA ILE A 31 -13.63 13.73 -13.81
C ILE A 31 -12.43 14.30 -14.58
N SER A 32 -11.92 13.57 -15.58
CA SER A 32 -10.74 13.95 -16.37
C SER A 32 -10.94 15.21 -17.20
N ASP A 33 -12.19 15.55 -17.54
CA ASP A 33 -12.52 16.79 -18.25
C ASP A 33 -12.33 18.03 -17.36
N SER A 34 -12.36 17.86 -16.03
CA SER A 34 -12.25 18.94 -15.04
C SER A 34 -10.87 19.01 -14.37
N PHE A 35 -10.12 17.90 -14.37
CA PHE A 35 -8.84 17.80 -13.65
C PHE A 35 -7.77 17.10 -14.47
N ILE A 36 -6.55 17.66 -14.42
CA ILE A 36 -5.36 17.04 -15.00
C ILE A 36 -4.66 16.24 -13.91
N PHE A 37 -4.42 14.95 -14.18
CA PHE A 37 -3.67 14.06 -13.30
C PHE A 37 -2.27 13.83 -13.87
N TYR A 38 -1.24 14.08 -13.06
CA TYR A 38 0.15 13.82 -13.40
C TYR A 38 0.48 12.32 -13.35
N TYR A 39 0.01 11.61 -12.32
CA TYR A 39 0.30 10.19 -12.16
C TYR A 39 -0.72 9.31 -12.84
N SER A 40 -0.24 8.34 -13.62
CA SER A 40 -1.09 7.24 -14.05
C SER A 40 -1.55 6.42 -12.83
N ILE A 41 -2.82 6.01 -12.82
CA ILE A 41 -3.39 5.17 -11.76
C ILE A 41 -2.59 3.86 -11.64
N TRP A 42 -2.10 3.34 -12.77
CA TRP A 42 -1.24 2.15 -12.79
C TRP A 42 0.02 2.33 -11.94
N SER A 43 0.71 3.47 -12.07
CA SER A 43 1.92 3.75 -11.28
C SER A 43 1.64 3.85 -9.78
N VAL A 44 0.51 4.48 -9.40
CA VAL A 44 0.08 4.62 -8.00
C VAL A 44 -0.18 3.25 -7.37
N TYR A 45 -0.97 2.40 -8.03
CA TYR A 45 -1.30 1.07 -7.49
C TYR A 45 -0.11 0.12 -7.50
N THR A 46 0.76 0.20 -8.52
CA THR A 46 1.98 -0.61 -8.57
C THR A 46 2.90 -0.25 -7.40
N PHE A 47 3.10 1.04 -7.13
CA PHE A 47 3.88 1.50 -5.99
C PHE A 47 3.34 0.94 -4.67
N HIS A 48 2.06 1.15 -4.37
CA HIS A 48 1.47 0.67 -3.11
C HIS A 48 1.47 -0.85 -3.01
N PHE A 49 1.16 -1.56 -4.09
CA PHE A 49 1.18 -3.03 -4.13
C PHE A 49 2.58 -3.58 -3.81
N VAL A 50 3.62 -3.07 -4.47
CA VAL A 50 5.01 -3.52 -4.27
C VAL A 50 5.47 -3.24 -2.85
N VAL A 51 5.25 -2.01 -2.35
CA VAL A 51 5.65 -1.64 -0.99
C VAL A 51 4.94 -2.51 0.05
N THR A 52 3.63 -2.68 -0.06
CA THR A 52 2.86 -3.53 0.86
C THR A 52 3.29 -5.00 0.80
N LEU A 53 3.56 -5.52 -0.40
CA LEU A 53 4.04 -6.89 -0.57
C LEU A 53 5.39 -7.09 0.14
N VAL A 54 6.32 -6.13 0.00
CA VAL A 54 7.62 -6.17 0.68
C VAL A 54 7.43 -6.14 2.20
N ILE A 55 6.64 -5.19 2.71
CA ILE A 55 6.40 -5.05 4.15
C ILE A 55 5.82 -6.35 4.73
N LEU A 56 4.76 -6.88 4.13
CA LEU A 56 4.11 -8.10 4.63
C LEU A 56 5.00 -9.33 4.52
N SER A 57 5.83 -9.43 3.48
CA SER A 57 6.80 -10.51 3.32
C SER A 57 7.87 -10.47 4.42
N VAL A 58 8.39 -9.28 4.74
CA VAL A 58 9.35 -9.12 5.82
C VAL A 58 8.70 -9.40 7.17
N LEU A 59 7.50 -8.91 7.43
CA LEU A 59 6.78 -9.18 8.68
C LEU A 59 6.46 -10.66 8.86
N TYR A 60 6.14 -11.36 7.78
CA TYR A 60 6.00 -12.81 7.83
C TYR A 60 7.32 -13.48 8.24
N LEU A 61 8.46 -13.07 7.69
CA LEU A 61 9.77 -13.60 8.09
C LEU A 61 10.10 -13.30 9.56
N VAL A 62 9.88 -12.05 10.00
CA VAL A 62 10.06 -11.62 11.39
C VAL A 62 9.20 -12.48 12.32
N SER A 63 7.97 -12.81 11.94
CA SER A 63 7.07 -13.67 12.73
C SER A 63 7.59 -15.09 12.93
N LYS A 64 8.50 -15.57 12.07
CA LYS A 64 9.11 -16.90 12.17
C LYS A 64 10.41 -16.91 12.98
N ILE A 65 11.17 -15.82 12.93
CA ILE A 65 12.51 -15.75 13.54
C ILE A 65 12.45 -15.09 14.92
N VAL A 66 11.80 -13.93 15.03
CA VAL A 66 11.78 -13.09 16.24
C VAL A 66 10.36 -12.51 16.49
N PRO A 67 9.37 -13.36 16.82
CA PRO A 67 7.96 -12.98 16.87
C PRO A 67 7.63 -11.84 17.85
N ASN A 68 8.43 -11.68 18.90
CA ASN A 68 8.28 -10.59 19.89
C ASN A 68 8.50 -9.19 19.29
N TYR A 69 9.12 -9.09 18.10
CA TYR A 69 9.46 -7.81 17.46
C TYR A 69 8.59 -7.45 16.25
N ILE A 70 7.54 -8.22 15.93
CA ILE A 70 6.67 -7.96 14.75
C ILE A 70 6.09 -6.53 14.79
N GLY A 71 5.63 -6.06 15.95
CA GLY A 71 5.08 -4.71 16.10
C GLY A 71 6.12 -3.61 15.84
N PHE A 72 7.33 -3.76 16.37
CA PHE A 72 8.44 -2.83 16.12
C PHE A 72 8.87 -2.83 14.65
N ALA A 73 8.96 -4.01 14.03
CA ALA A 73 9.25 -4.12 12.61
C ALA A 73 8.17 -3.41 11.77
N PHE A 74 6.89 -3.61 12.10
CA PHE A 74 5.78 -2.95 11.39
C PHE A 74 5.90 -1.43 11.49
N LEU A 75 6.12 -0.88 12.69
CA LEU A 75 6.29 0.57 12.88
C LEU A 75 7.46 1.12 12.05
N GLY A 76 8.61 0.45 12.06
CA GLY A 76 9.76 0.86 11.24
C GLY A 76 9.45 0.85 9.74
N PHE A 77 8.77 -0.19 9.25
CA PHE A 77 8.39 -0.29 7.84
C PHE A 77 7.32 0.74 7.43
N ILE A 78 6.38 1.09 8.31
CA ILE A 78 5.40 2.15 8.01
C ILE A 78 6.10 3.50 7.90
N LEU A 79 7.08 3.81 8.77
CA LEU A 79 7.88 5.03 8.63
C LEU A 79 8.64 5.05 7.30
N LEU A 80 9.27 3.94 6.91
CA LEU A 80 9.95 3.82 5.61
C LEU A 80 8.99 3.99 4.44
N LYS A 81 7.77 3.44 4.53
CA LYS A 81 6.71 3.61 3.52
C LYS A 81 6.28 5.06 3.39
N MET A 82 6.17 5.80 4.48
CA MET A 82 5.86 7.23 4.46
C MET A 82 6.96 8.03 3.75
N ILE A 83 8.24 7.72 4.04
CA ILE A 83 9.37 8.34 3.33
C ILE A 83 9.33 7.98 1.84
N ALA A 84 9.09 6.71 1.49
CA ALA A 84 8.98 6.26 0.11
C ALA A 84 7.83 6.96 -0.64
N ALA A 85 6.69 7.18 0.03
CA ALA A 85 5.56 7.92 -0.54
C ALA A 85 5.92 9.38 -0.81
N ILE A 86 6.64 10.04 0.10
CA ILE A 86 7.16 11.39 -0.15
C ILE A 86 8.09 11.39 -1.36
N VAL A 87 9.05 10.46 -1.41
CA VAL A 87 10.00 10.33 -2.53
C VAL A 87 9.27 10.12 -3.85
N PHE A 88 8.24 9.26 -3.87
CA PHE A 88 7.39 9.03 -5.04
C PHE A 88 6.70 10.31 -5.50
N LEU A 89 6.27 11.18 -4.59
CA LEU A 89 5.54 12.42 -4.91
C LEU A 89 6.46 13.62 -5.24
N ILE A 90 7.78 13.53 -5.02
CA ILE A 90 8.71 14.63 -5.31
C ILE A 90 8.56 15.22 -6.73
N PRO A 91 8.45 14.41 -7.82
CA PRO A 91 8.28 14.95 -9.16
C PRO A 91 7.06 15.89 -9.27
N LEU A 92 5.91 15.46 -8.74
CA LEU A 92 4.68 16.26 -8.67
C LEU A 92 4.87 17.54 -7.83
N ILE A 93 5.53 17.43 -6.68
CA ILE A 93 5.76 18.58 -5.78
C ILE A 93 6.57 19.68 -6.48
N LYS A 94 7.53 19.31 -7.32
CA LYS A 94 8.39 20.23 -8.07
C LYS A 94 7.71 20.89 -9.28
N MET A 95 6.56 20.39 -9.73
CA MET A 95 5.86 21.00 -10.86
C MET A 95 5.26 22.35 -10.48
N GLU A 96 5.57 23.36 -11.29
CA GLU A 96 4.98 24.69 -11.18
C GLU A 96 3.65 24.76 -11.95
N GLN A 97 2.77 25.67 -11.53
CA GLN A 97 1.55 26.06 -12.29
C GLN A 97 0.45 24.99 -12.50
N VAL A 98 0.49 23.86 -11.79
CA VAL A 98 -0.59 22.84 -11.80
C VAL A 98 -1.15 22.61 -10.38
N SER A 99 -2.47 22.46 -10.28
CA SER A 99 -3.12 22.04 -9.03
C SER A 99 -2.70 20.60 -8.69
N LYS A 100 -2.06 20.43 -7.54
CA LYS A 100 -1.53 19.12 -7.10
C LYS A 100 -2.55 18.30 -6.29
N ILE A 101 -3.65 18.94 -5.89
CA ILE A 101 -4.65 18.35 -4.99
C ILE A 101 -5.27 17.07 -5.59
N PRO A 102 -5.69 17.03 -6.88
CA PRO A 102 -6.26 15.83 -7.47
C PRO A 102 -5.30 14.63 -7.42
N ASP A 103 -4.02 14.83 -7.76
CA ASP A 103 -2.99 13.80 -7.68
C ASP A 103 -2.71 13.34 -6.23
N PHE A 104 -2.68 14.26 -5.26
CA PHE A 104 -2.52 13.87 -3.85
C PHE A 104 -3.70 13.02 -3.37
N VAL A 105 -4.94 13.41 -3.69
CA VAL A 105 -6.13 12.63 -3.32
C VAL A 105 -6.11 11.26 -4.01
N SER A 106 -5.77 11.22 -5.29
CA SER A 106 -5.62 10.00 -6.08
C SER A 106 -4.53 9.08 -5.48
N PHE A 107 -3.41 9.63 -5.03
CA PHE A 107 -2.33 8.85 -4.42
C PHE A 107 -2.67 8.34 -3.00
N PHE A 108 -3.23 9.20 -2.15
CA PHE A 108 -3.47 8.88 -0.73
C PHE A 108 -4.72 8.01 -0.51
N SER A 109 -5.70 8.05 -1.40
CA SER A 109 -6.89 7.19 -1.32
C SER A 109 -6.54 5.69 -1.26
N PRO A 110 -5.77 5.11 -2.21
CA PRO A 110 -5.30 3.74 -2.08
C PRO A 110 -4.30 3.57 -0.94
N TYR A 111 -3.42 4.55 -0.66
CA TYR A 111 -2.44 4.47 0.43
C TYR A 111 -3.09 4.03 1.77
N PHE A 112 -4.20 4.65 2.15
CA PHE A 112 -4.90 4.32 3.39
C PHE A 112 -5.53 2.93 3.36
N LEU A 113 -6.06 2.48 2.22
CA LEU A 113 -6.60 1.13 2.07
C LEU A 113 -5.49 0.07 2.21
N TYR A 114 -4.34 0.28 1.58
CA TYR A 114 -3.18 -0.60 1.74
C TYR A 114 -2.64 -0.58 3.18
N LEU A 115 -2.56 0.59 3.81
CA LEU A 115 -2.18 0.71 5.21
C LEU A 115 -3.12 -0.06 6.13
N PHE A 116 -4.44 0.03 5.90
CA PHE A 116 -5.42 -0.72 6.66
C PHE A 116 -5.22 -2.24 6.52
N LEU A 117 -4.98 -2.73 5.30
CA LEU A 117 -4.67 -4.15 5.07
C LEU A 117 -3.39 -4.57 5.81
N GLU A 118 -2.33 -3.76 5.75
CA GLU A 118 -1.08 -4.01 6.46
C GLU A 118 -1.30 -4.13 7.97
N ILE A 119 -2.08 -3.22 8.56
CA ILE A 119 -2.45 -3.26 9.99
C ILE A 119 -3.19 -4.55 10.32
N VAL A 120 -4.27 -4.87 9.60
CA VAL A 120 -5.10 -6.04 9.87
C VAL A 120 -4.30 -7.34 9.77
N LEU A 121 -3.45 -7.46 8.74
CA LEU A 121 -2.63 -8.65 8.54
C LEU A 121 -1.51 -8.75 9.59
N THR A 122 -0.90 -7.63 9.97
CA THR A 122 0.09 -7.58 11.05
C THR A 122 -0.52 -8.00 12.39
N LEU A 123 -1.72 -7.51 12.72
CA LEU A 123 -2.45 -7.93 13.92
C LEU A 123 -2.78 -9.44 13.90
N ARG A 124 -3.11 -9.99 12.72
CA ARG A 124 -3.30 -11.44 12.54
C ARG A 124 -2.00 -12.22 12.73
N LEU A 125 -0.86 -11.70 12.27
CA LEU A 125 0.46 -12.33 12.47
C LEU A 125 0.86 -12.31 13.95
N LEU A 126 0.69 -11.17 14.64
CA LEU A 126 0.93 -11.03 16.07
C LEU A 126 0.12 -12.06 16.87
N ARG A 127 -1.18 -12.17 16.62
CA ARG A 127 -2.06 -13.12 17.32
C ARG A 127 -1.66 -14.59 17.11
N GLN A 128 -1.13 -14.92 15.93
CA GLN A 128 -0.71 -16.28 15.60
C GLN A 128 0.68 -16.64 16.15
N SER A 129 1.46 -15.62 16.53
CA SER A 129 2.83 -15.78 17.01
C SER A 129 2.94 -15.55 18.52
N ALA A 130 1.85 -15.14 19.17
CA ALA A 130 1.74 -15.06 20.62
C ALA A 130 1.76 -16.48 21.23
N PRO A 131 2.52 -16.69 22.31
CA PRO A 131 2.59 -17.98 23.02
C PRO A 131 1.28 -18.38 23.68
#